data_AF-H5WJU3-F1
#
_entry.id   AF-H5WJU3-F1
#
_cell.length_a   1.000
_cell.length_b   1.000
_cell.length_c   1.000
_cell.angle_alpha   90.00
_cell.angle_beta   90.00
_cell.angle_gamma   90.00
#
_symmetry.space_group_name_H-M   'P 1'
#
loop_
_entity.id
_entity.type
_entity.pdbx_description
1 polymer ?
#
loop_
_entity_poly.entity_id
_entity_poly.type
_entity_poly.pdbx_seq_one_letter_code
_entity_poly.pdbx_strand_id
1 'polypeptide(L)'
;MDWFERLTGFVESTGTAGYEETRQRLQVDGKRLISRVNGRSYGIGTLELISLQALRERAHSGPLVPGVRSVRVVRGDARQLHASEPCASAVFQVASQFNLLEMVGPDVTPERGVTRYAGDGTQGPACAIAAGAATLYRNYFAAVGDAHGQTAARQLDGFAELGHAVAHELGRPSEALWQMRNGYAMFSEDGILAMSDHVRGLDEKQRDKLRERLKIGMHWDVEVTDGPAAPGQVVSQAFCSALPVAYHGYAGVPSAAWAPLATLVLEAAYEATLWAAVVNAQRGGSRKVLLTELGGGAFGNDKSWIRSSMQRALRLVQHHGIQALVVSFGAPPRELLDWARAQVRPAG
;
A
#
# COMPACT_ATOMS: atom_id res chain seq x y z
N MET A 1 -16.97 22.68 -1.91
CA MET A 1 -16.21 22.12 -0.79
C MET A 1 -15.71 20.73 -1.15
N ASP A 2 -14.41 20.62 -1.42
CA ASP A 2 -13.76 19.34 -1.67
C ASP A 2 -13.68 18.47 -0.40
N TRP A 3 -13.07 17.29 -0.49
CA TRP A 3 -13.00 16.36 0.65
C TRP A 3 -12.12 16.87 1.80
N PHE A 4 -11.06 17.62 1.49
CA PHE A 4 -10.17 18.17 2.50
C PHE A 4 -10.90 19.24 3.30
N GLU A 5 -11.48 20.23 2.60
CA GLU A 5 -12.19 21.35 3.20
C GLU A 5 -13.42 20.87 4.02
N ARG A 6 -14.10 19.79 3.58
CA ARG A 6 -15.17 19.18 4.39
C ARG A 6 -14.68 18.67 5.75
N LEU A 7 -13.48 18.10 5.81
CA LEU A 7 -12.92 17.58 7.05
C LEU A 7 -12.38 18.69 7.94
N THR A 8 -11.63 19.61 7.34
CA THR A 8 -10.79 20.57 8.06
C THR A 8 -11.44 21.95 8.23
N GLY A 9 -12.40 22.32 7.38
CA GLY A 9 -13.03 23.63 7.38
C GLY A 9 -12.18 24.74 6.75
N PHE A 10 -11.11 24.39 6.03
CA PHE A 10 -10.31 25.34 5.26
C PHE A 10 -9.76 24.71 3.99
N VAL A 11 -9.45 25.54 2.99
CA VAL A 11 -8.82 25.10 1.73
C VAL A 11 -7.34 24.82 1.98
N GLU A 12 -6.84 23.70 1.47
CA GLU A 12 -5.44 23.31 1.61
C GLU A 12 -4.50 24.32 0.93
N SER A 13 -3.59 24.91 1.70
CA SER A 13 -2.47 25.68 1.17
C SER A 13 -1.37 24.71 0.71
N THR A 14 -0.81 24.94 -0.48
CA THR A 14 0.20 24.06 -1.11
C THR A 14 1.50 24.81 -1.45
N GLY A 15 2.54 24.05 -1.81
CA GLY A 15 3.91 24.54 -1.90
C GLY A 15 4.58 24.59 -0.52
N THR A 16 5.88 24.91 -0.47
CA THR A 16 6.65 24.83 0.78
C THR A 16 6.07 25.70 1.90
N ALA A 17 5.72 26.96 1.61
CA ALA A 17 5.09 27.85 2.59
C ALA A 17 3.68 27.38 2.97
N GLY A 18 2.89 26.95 1.97
CA GLY A 18 1.53 26.47 2.20
C GLY A 18 1.47 25.14 2.98
N TYR A 19 2.47 24.28 2.83
CA TYR A 19 2.57 23.02 3.55
C TYR A 19 2.64 23.25 5.07
N GLU A 20 3.52 24.16 5.52
CA GLU A 20 3.61 24.49 6.95
C GLU A 20 2.37 25.26 7.44
N GLU A 21 1.79 26.14 6.63
CA GLU A 21 0.53 26.82 6.97
C GLU A 21 -0.61 25.80 7.20
N THR A 22 -0.77 24.85 6.27
CA THR A 22 -1.75 23.76 6.39
C THR A 22 -1.47 22.93 7.64
N ARG A 23 -0.21 22.56 7.87
CA ARG A 23 0.19 21.76 9.03
C ARG A 23 -0.11 22.47 10.36
N GLN A 24 0.15 23.78 10.46
CA GLN A 24 -0.10 24.56 11.68
C GLN A 24 -1.58 24.67 12.03
N ARG A 25 -2.47 24.59 11.03
CA ARG A 25 -3.93 24.57 11.22
C ARG A 25 -4.47 23.21 11.66
N LEU A 26 -3.60 22.19 11.71
CA LEU A 26 -3.92 20.84 12.17
C LEU A 26 -3.18 20.55 13.49
N GLN A 27 -3.72 19.62 14.26
CA GLN A 27 -3.09 19.13 15.49
C GLN A 27 -3.28 17.62 15.57
N VAL A 28 -2.24 16.90 16.00
CA VAL A 28 -2.35 15.50 16.41
C VAL A 28 -2.41 15.45 17.93
N ASP A 29 -3.40 14.74 18.45
CA ASP A 29 -3.55 14.43 19.88
C ASP A 29 -3.82 12.93 20.03
N GLY A 30 -2.84 12.20 20.54
CA GLY A 30 -2.85 10.74 20.59
C GLY A 30 -3.13 10.13 19.21
N LYS A 31 -4.23 9.37 19.09
CA LYS A 31 -4.68 8.75 17.83
C LYS A 31 -5.75 9.56 17.11
N ARG A 32 -5.80 10.88 17.31
CA ARG A 32 -6.76 11.77 16.65
C ARG A 32 -6.08 12.91 15.92
N LEU A 33 -6.61 13.27 14.75
CA LEU A 33 -6.32 14.52 14.06
C LEU A 33 -7.42 15.52 14.36
N ILE A 34 -7.06 16.72 14.75
CA ILE A 34 -7.95 17.83 15.09
C ILE A 34 -7.68 18.97 14.12
N SER A 35 -8.73 19.51 13.50
CA SER A 35 -8.61 20.80 12.81
C SER A 35 -8.78 21.94 13.80
N ARG A 36 -7.81 22.85 13.84
CA ARG A 36 -7.88 24.05 14.68
C ARG A 36 -8.87 25.09 14.17
N VAL A 37 -9.30 24.97 12.90
CA VAL A 37 -10.19 25.95 12.26
C VAL A 37 -11.65 25.69 12.59
N ASN A 38 -12.10 24.43 12.51
CA ASN A 38 -13.50 24.06 12.74
C ASN A 38 -13.72 23.21 14.01
N GLY A 39 -12.66 22.85 14.73
CA GLY A 39 -12.71 22.05 15.96
C GLY A 39 -13.05 20.57 15.76
N ARG A 40 -13.26 20.10 14.51
CA ARG A 40 -13.59 18.69 14.25
C ARG A 40 -12.38 17.80 14.49
N SER A 41 -12.65 16.58 14.91
CA SER A 41 -11.63 15.60 15.26
C SER A 41 -11.98 14.22 14.71
N TYR A 42 -10.98 13.50 14.18
CA TYR A 42 -11.15 12.19 13.56
C TYR A 42 -10.04 11.23 14.00
N GLY A 43 -10.36 9.94 14.11
CA GLY A 43 -9.41 8.88 14.41
C GLY A 43 -8.41 8.65 13.28
N ILE A 44 -7.12 8.73 13.59
CA ILE A 44 -6.04 8.42 12.67
C ILE A 44 -5.41 7.05 12.93
N GLY A 45 -5.80 6.33 13.97
CA GLY A 45 -5.27 4.99 14.19
C GLY A 45 -3.77 4.97 14.51
N THR A 46 -3.02 4.01 13.94
CA THR A 46 -1.57 3.87 14.16
C THR A 46 -0.86 3.47 12.88
N LEU A 47 0.10 4.30 12.44
CA LEU A 47 0.92 4.05 11.26
C LEU A 47 2.24 3.36 11.67
N GLU A 48 2.59 2.30 10.95
CA GLU A 48 3.89 1.64 11.05
C GLU A 48 4.45 1.38 9.64
N LEU A 49 5.75 1.64 9.45
CA LEU A 49 6.48 1.12 8.28
C LEU A 49 7.11 -0.22 8.68
N ILE A 50 6.49 -1.32 8.25
CA ILE A 50 6.77 -2.66 8.79
C ILE A 50 7.25 -3.63 7.71
N SER A 51 8.28 -4.41 8.03
CA SER A 51 8.82 -5.43 7.11
C SER A 51 7.93 -6.66 7.02
N LEU A 52 8.02 -7.38 5.89
CA LEU A 52 7.40 -8.69 5.75
C LEU A 52 7.83 -9.64 6.88
N GLN A 53 9.12 -9.63 7.23
CA GLN A 53 9.64 -10.44 8.33
C GLN A 53 8.89 -10.17 9.65
N ALA A 54 8.76 -8.91 10.04
CA ALA A 54 8.10 -8.55 11.29
C ALA A 54 6.62 -8.94 11.29
N LEU A 55 5.94 -8.85 10.15
CA LEU A 55 4.55 -9.31 10.01
C LEU A 55 4.43 -10.83 10.11
N ARG A 56 5.37 -11.60 9.54
CA ARG A 56 5.45 -13.05 9.75
C ARG A 56 5.57 -13.35 11.24
N GLU A 57 6.55 -12.76 11.92
CA GLU A 57 6.80 -13.00 13.35
C GLU A 57 5.56 -12.69 14.21
N ARG A 58 4.90 -11.55 13.98
CA ARG A 58 3.65 -11.18 14.65
C ARG A 58 2.52 -12.19 14.39
N ALA A 59 2.33 -12.61 13.14
CA ALA A 59 1.29 -13.57 12.79
C ALA A 59 1.52 -14.96 13.40
N HIS A 60 2.77 -15.46 13.40
CA HIS A 60 3.11 -16.79 13.91
C HIS A 60 3.11 -16.88 15.45
N SER A 61 3.32 -15.76 16.14
CA SER A 61 3.21 -15.68 17.61
C SER A 61 1.76 -15.62 18.11
N GLY A 62 0.81 -15.25 17.24
CA GLY A 62 -0.61 -15.23 17.56
C GLY A 62 -1.32 -16.57 17.31
N PRO A 63 -2.57 -16.73 17.78
CA PRO A 63 -3.35 -17.95 17.58
C PRO A 63 -3.74 -18.14 16.10
N LEU A 64 -4.05 -19.37 15.71
CA LEU A 64 -4.67 -19.63 14.40
C LEU A 64 -6.00 -18.89 14.29
N VAL A 65 -6.24 -18.29 13.12
CA VAL A 65 -7.50 -17.58 12.85
C VAL A 65 -8.54 -18.63 12.43
N PRO A 66 -9.66 -18.76 13.15
CA PRO A 66 -10.63 -19.83 12.90
C PRO A 66 -11.37 -19.67 11.57
N GLY A 67 -11.80 -20.81 11.02
CA GLY A 67 -12.57 -20.90 9.78
C GLY A 67 -11.74 -21.37 8.59
N VAL A 68 -12.38 -21.41 7.41
CA VAL A 68 -11.75 -21.83 6.15
C VAL A 68 -11.41 -20.60 5.33
N ARG A 69 -10.19 -20.55 4.79
CA ARG A 69 -9.77 -19.50 3.85
C ARG A 69 -10.70 -19.49 2.64
N SER A 70 -11.19 -18.31 2.25
CA SER A 70 -12.01 -18.14 1.04
C SER A 70 -11.47 -17.03 0.15
N VAL A 71 -11.59 -17.19 -1.16
CA VAL A 71 -11.25 -16.16 -2.16
C VAL A 71 -12.48 -15.88 -3.01
N ARG A 72 -12.86 -14.61 -3.14
CA ARG A 72 -13.98 -14.18 -3.99
C ARG A 72 -13.61 -12.91 -4.74
N VAL A 73 -14.22 -12.70 -5.89
CA VAL A 73 -14.13 -11.41 -6.61
C VAL A 73 -15.34 -10.58 -6.24
N VAL A 74 -15.12 -9.31 -5.91
CA VAL A 74 -16.18 -8.35 -5.64
C VAL A 74 -16.06 -7.18 -6.60
N ARG A 75 -17.19 -6.74 -7.15
CA ARG A 75 -17.26 -5.51 -7.93
C ARG A 75 -17.62 -4.36 -7.00
N GLY A 76 -16.86 -3.27 -7.03
CA GLY A 76 -17.18 -2.09 -6.24
C GLY A 76 -16.11 -1.01 -6.28
N ASP A 77 -16.53 0.20 -5.90
CA ASP A 77 -15.64 1.31 -5.62
C ASP A 77 -14.96 1.10 -4.27
N ALA A 78 -13.62 1.08 -4.25
CA ALA A 78 -12.85 0.92 -3.02
C ALA A 78 -13.24 1.96 -1.96
N ARG A 79 -13.48 3.22 -2.35
CA ARG A 79 -13.89 4.30 -1.45
C ARG A 79 -15.23 4.01 -0.77
N GLN A 80 -16.21 3.50 -1.53
CA GLN A 80 -17.51 3.10 -0.97
C GLN A 80 -17.40 1.84 -0.10
N LEU A 81 -16.55 0.88 -0.49
CA LEU A 81 -16.33 -0.35 0.27
C LEU A 81 -15.74 -0.06 1.66
N HIS A 82 -14.90 0.98 1.83
CA HIS A 82 -14.39 1.39 3.14
C HIS A 82 -15.51 1.73 4.11
N ALA A 83 -16.58 2.38 3.65
CA ALA A 83 -17.74 2.78 4.46
C ALA A 83 -18.80 1.66 4.60
N SER A 84 -18.62 0.53 3.93
CA SER A 84 -19.60 -0.55 3.98
C SER A 84 -19.52 -1.30 5.32
N GLU A 85 -20.67 -1.51 5.97
CA GLU A 85 -20.79 -2.27 7.23
C GLU A 85 -20.12 -3.66 7.14
N PRO A 86 -20.26 -4.45 6.05
CA PRO A 86 -19.58 -5.73 5.94
C PRO A 86 -18.04 -5.65 6.00
N CYS A 87 -17.46 -4.47 5.73
CA CYS A 87 -16.03 -4.22 5.75
C CYS A 87 -15.54 -3.52 7.03
N ALA A 88 -16.39 -3.34 8.04
CA ALA A 88 -15.96 -2.83 9.34
C ALA A 88 -14.76 -3.65 9.87
N SER A 89 -13.72 -2.94 10.33
CA SER A 89 -12.46 -3.49 10.83
C SER A 89 -11.72 -4.42 9.86
N ALA A 90 -12.00 -4.36 8.55
CA ALA A 90 -11.29 -5.11 7.52
C ALA A 90 -9.94 -4.48 7.15
N VAL A 91 -9.07 -5.27 6.53
CA VAL A 91 -7.81 -4.79 5.94
C VAL A 91 -8.02 -4.50 4.46
N PHE A 92 -7.61 -3.32 4.01
CA PHE A 92 -7.61 -2.92 2.61
C PHE A 92 -6.19 -2.84 2.09
N GLN A 93 -5.87 -3.61 1.05
CA GLN A 93 -4.66 -3.39 0.27
C GLN A 93 -4.82 -2.11 -0.54
N VAL A 94 -3.96 -1.14 -0.32
CA VAL A 94 -3.96 0.13 -1.03
C VAL A 94 -2.81 0.13 -2.03
N ALA A 95 -3.13 0.31 -3.31
CA ALA A 95 -2.14 0.50 -4.36
C ALA A 95 -1.55 1.91 -4.22
N SER A 96 -0.33 1.97 -3.70
CA SER A 96 0.35 3.20 -3.30
C SER A 96 1.80 3.22 -3.80
N GLN A 97 2.51 4.27 -3.44
CA GLN A 97 3.92 4.50 -3.68
C GLN A 97 4.73 4.02 -2.46
N PHE A 98 6.06 3.88 -2.60
CA PHE A 98 6.91 3.45 -1.50
C PHE A 98 6.95 4.43 -0.31
N ASN A 99 6.48 5.66 -0.49
CA ASN A 99 6.33 6.68 0.55
C ASN A 99 4.92 6.75 1.16
N LEU A 100 4.02 5.84 0.79
CA LEU A 100 2.65 5.73 1.33
C LEU A 100 1.73 6.93 0.99
N LEU A 101 2.02 7.65 -0.10
CA LEU A 101 1.29 8.81 -0.60
C LEU A 101 0.92 8.64 -2.07
N GLU A 102 -0.26 9.13 -2.46
CA GLU A 102 -0.87 8.86 -3.77
C GLU A 102 -0.60 9.98 -4.78
N MET A 103 0.68 10.31 -4.99
CA MET A 103 1.07 11.37 -5.91
C MET A 103 0.89 10.92 -7.36
N VAL A 104 0.17 11.68 -8.19
CA VAL A 104 -0.13 11.27 -9.58
C VAL A 104 1.10 11.05 -10.50
N GLY A 105 2.29 11.43 -10.06
CA GLY A 105 3.53 11.25 -10.81
C GLY A 105 4.78 11.57 -9.98
N PRO A 106 5.96 11.15 -10.45
CA PRO A 106 7.22 11.27 -9.72
C PRO A 106 7.69 12.71 -9.52
N ASP A 107 7.19 13.67 -10.29
CA ASP A 107 7.50 15.10 -10.14
C ASP A 107 6.65 15.80 -9.07
N VAL A 108 5.64 15.13 -8.53
CA VAL A 108 4.74 15.73 -7.55
C VAL A 108 5.17 15.40 -6.14
N THR A 109 5.57 16.43 -5.41
CA THR A 109 6.06 16.31 -4.03
C THR A 109 4.90 16.37 -3.01
N PRO A 110 5.12 15.89 -1.77
CA PRO A 110 4.17 16.00 -0.66
C PRO A 110 3.61 17.42 -0.41
N GLU A 111 4.44 18.44 -0.63
CA GLU A 111 4.07 19.85 -0.46
C GLU A 111 3.02 20.33 -1.47
N ARG A 112 2.82 19.61 -2.58
CA ARG A 112 1.74 19.91 -3.52
C ARG A 112 0.35 19.53 -3.00
N GLY A 113 0.27 18.99 -1.78
CA GLY A 113 -0.98 18.73 -1.06
C GLY A 113 -1.67 17.44 -1.47
N VAL A 114 -2.62 17.02 -0.64
CA VAL A 114 -3.39 15.79 -0.81
C VAL A 114 -4.78 16.03 -1.39
N THR A 115 -5.31 17.27 -1.35
CA THR A 115 -6.63 17.60 -1.91
C THR A 115 -6.76 17.16 -3.36
N ARG A 116 -5.66 17.28 -4.11
CA ARG A 116 -5.54 16.86 -5.51
C ARG A 116 -5.85 15.39 -5.80
N TYR A 117 -5.85 14.52 -4.78
CA TYR A 117 -6.24 13.11 -4.92
C TYR A 117 -7.67 12.98 -5.48
N ALA A 118 -8.52 13.99 -5.30
CA ALA A 118 -9.87 14.02 -5.87
C ALA A 118 -9.90 13.97 -7.41
N GLY A 119 -8.81 14.40 -8.07
CA GLY A 119 -8.69 14.38 -9.53
C GLY A 119 -8.12 13.08 -10.10
N ASP A 120 -7.72 12.13 -9.26
CA ASP A 120 -7.15 10.86 -9.68
C ASP A 120 -8.14 9.71 -9.41
N GLY A 121 -8.58 9.06 -10.49
CA GLY A 121 -9.57 7.98 -10.45
C GLY A 121 -8.98 6.60 -10.13
N THR A 122 -7.71 6.51 -9.78
CA THR A 122 -7.08 5.24 -9.39
C THR A 122 -7.46 4.83 -7.95
N GLN A 123 -7.21 3.56 -7.62
CA GLN A 123 -7.64 2.97 -6.36
C GLN A 123 -6.92 3.56 -5.13
N GLY A 124 -5.65 3.91 -5.23
CA GLY A 124 -4.88 4.51 -4.13
C GLY A 124 -5.53 5.78 -3.58
N PRO A 125 -5.72 6.82 -4.42
CA PRO A 125 -6.44 8.04 -4.07
C PRO A 125 -7.84 7.80 -3.51
N ALA A 126 -8.59 6.84 -4.07
CA ALA A 126 -9.92 6.48 -3.58
C ALA A 126 -9.87 5.97 -2.11
N CYS A 127 -8.93 5.07 -1.80
CA CYS A 127 -8.68 4.59 -0.44
C CYS A 127 -8.17 5.70 0.49
N ALA A 128 -7.27 6.56 -0.01
CA ALA A 128 -6.72 7.67 0.77
C ALA A 128 -7.80 8.69 1.17
N ILE A 129 -8.73 9.02 0.26
CA ILE A 129 -9.86 9.92 0.57
C ILE A 129 -10.84 9.26 1.54
N ALA A 130 -11.06 7.95 1.43
CA ALA A 130 -11.95 7.21 2.34
C ALA A 130 -11.54 7.35 3.81
N ALA A 131 -10.24 7.37 4.09
CA ALA A 131 -9.63 7.63 5.40
C ALA A 131 -8.86 8.95 5.39
N GLY A 132 -9.54 10.04 5.03
CA GLY A 132 -8.96 11.36 4.80
C GLY A 132 -8.11 11.90 5.96
N ALA A 133 -8.57 11.78 7.21
CA ALA A 133 -7.77 12.23 8.36
C ALA A 133 -6.44 11.47 8.50
N ALA A 134 -6.48 10.16 8.28
CA ALA A 134 -5.29 9.32 8.26
C ALA A 134 -4.36 9.67 7.07
N THR A 135 -4.91 10.13 5.95
CA THR A 135 -4.14 10.66 4.81
C THR A 135 -3.43 11.97 5.15
N LEU A 136 -4.12 12.90 5.80
CA LEU A 136 -3.51 14.15 6.30
C LEU A 136 -2.37 13.84 7.27
N TYR A 137 -2.57 12.86 8.17
CA TYR A 137 -1.51 12.40 9.06
C TYR A 137 -0.28 11.89 8.28
N ARG A 138 -0.48 11.00 7.30
CA ARG A 138 0.64 10.46 6.48
C ARG A 138 1.44 11.54 5.77
N ASN A 139 0.80 12.61 5.31
CA ASN A 139 1.47 13.70 4.61
C ASN A 139 2.16 14.68 5.58
N TYR A 140 1.48 15.11 6.64
CA TYR A 140 1.91 16.25 7.47
C TYR A 140 2.54 15.88 8.82
N PHE A 141 2.34 14.64 9.30
CA PHE A 141 2.70 14.26 10.67
C PHE A 141 3.36 12.89 10.82
N ALA A 142 3.43 12.06 9.76
CA ALA A 142 4.15 10.79 9.83
C ALA A 142 5.61 11.01 10.26
N ALA A 143 6.10 10.17 11.17
CA ALA A 143 7.50 10.19 11.57
C ALA A 143 8.39 9.72 10.40
N VAL A 144 9.40 10.52 10.06
CA VAL A 144 10.40 10.22 9.02
C VAL A 144 11.78 10.51 9.61
N GLY A 145 12.45 9.47 10.10
CA GLY A 145 13.62 9.64 10.97
C GLY A 145 13.24 10.43 12.22
N ASP A 146 14.01 11.48 12.53
CA ASP A 146 13.77 12.35 13.69
C ASP A 146 12.78 13.50 13.41
N ALA A 147 12.25 13.59 12.18
CA ALA A 147 11.32 14.64 11.77
C ALA A 147 9.89 14.11 11.60
N HIS A 148 8.95 15.05 11.47
CA HIS A 148 7.54 14.75 11.18
C HIS A 148 7.11 15.36 9.84
N GLY A 149 6.22 14.66 9.16
CA GLY A 149 5.69 15.03 7.86
C GLY A 149 6.66 14.72 6.72
N GLN A 150 6.10 14.30 5.60
CA GLN A 150 6.82 13.99 4.38
C GLN A 150 6.94 15.26 3.52
N THR A 151 8.12 15.48 2.93
CA THR A 151 8.44 16.60 2.04
C THR A 151 9.23 16.09 0.84
N ALA A 152 9.59 16.93 -0.12
CA ALA A 152 10.46 16.55 -1.22
C ALA A 152 11.84 16.04 -0.74
N ALA A 153 12.30 16.52 0.42
CA ALA A 153 13.62 16.22 0.97
C ALA A 153 13.62 15.07 1.99
N ARG A 154 12.45 14.63 2.49
CA ARG A 154 12.34 13.54 3.47
C ARG A 154 11.06 12.76 3.25
N GLN A 155 11.18 11.45 3.03
CA GLN A 155 10.03 10.59 2.78
C GLN A 155 10.26 9.22 3.41
N LEU A 156 9.16 8.53 3.68
CA LEU A 156 9.21 7.10 3.94
C LEU A 156 9.66 6.38 2.66
N ASP A 157 10.36 5.28 2.82
CA ASP A 157 10.79 4.43 1.70
C ASP A 157 10.65 2.95 2.09
N GLY A 158 9.57 2.33 1.58
CA GLY A 158 9.31 0.91 1.78
C GLY A 158 10.22 -0.02 0.95
N PHE A 159 10.91 0.49 -0.07
CA PHE A 159 11.82 -0.28 -0.92
C PHE A 159 13.25 -0.30 -0.39
N ALA A 160 13.64 0.73 0.39
CA ALA A 160 15.02 0.97 0.81
C ALA A 160 15.76 -0.29 1.26
N GLU A 161 15.27 -1.04 2.25
CA GLU A 161 16.02 -2.19 2.78
C GLU A 161 16.17 -3.34 1.78
N LEU A 162 15.14 -3.61 0.97
CA LEU A 162 15.20 -4.60 -0.10
C LEU A 162 16.18 -4.17 -1.19
N GLY A 163 16.03 -2.94 -1.69
CA GLY A 163 16.89 -2.38 -2.74
C GLY A 163 18.36 -2.38 -2.32
N HIS A 164 18.67 -1.86 -1.13
CA HIS A 164 20.05 -1.82 -0.62
C HIS A 164 20.64 -3.21 -0.41
N ALA A 165 19.84 -4.21 -0.01
CA ALA A 165 20.33 -5.58 0.09
C ALA A 165 20.77 -6.13 -1.27
N VAL A 166 19.97 -5.92 -2.32
CA VAL A 166 20.34 -6.34 -3.69
C VAL A 166 21.55 -5.55 -4.20
N ALA A 167 21.61 -4.24 -3.97
CA ALA A 167 22.76 -3.41 -4.34
C ALA A 167 24.06 -3.88 -3.68
N HIS A 168 24.00 -4.20 -2.38
CA HIS A 168 25.12 -4.73 -1.62
C HIS A 168 25.58 -6.09 -2.16
N GLU A 169 24.66 -7.01 -2.48
CA GLU A 169 24.99 -8.31 -3.08
C GLU A 169 25.62 -8.17 -4.47
N LEU A 170 25.23 -7.14 -5.23
CA LEU A 170 25.86 -6.78 -6.51
C LEU A 170 27.23 -6.10 -6.36
N GLY A 171 27.60 -5.65 -5.16
CA GLY A 171 28.82 -4.85 -4.93
C GLY A 171 28.76 -3.47 -5.60
N ARG A 172 27.55 -2.88 -5.73
CA ARG A 172 27.33 -1.62 -6.44
C ARG A 172 26.67 -0.58 -5.52
N PRO A 173 27.01 0.71 -5.66
CA PRO A 173 26.29 1.78 -4.95
C PRO A 173 24.83 1.82 -5.42
N SER A 174 23.88 2.00 -4.49
CA SER A 174 22.45 2.01 -4.80
C SER A 174 22.08 3.15 -5.75
N GLU A 175 22.73 4.30 -5.63
CA GLU A 175 22.50 5.49 -6.46
C GLU A 175 22.83 5.29 -7.94
N ALA A 176 23.67 4.29 -8.26
CA ALA A 176 23.96 3.90 -9.63
C ALA A 176 22.87 2.97 -10.22
N LEU A 177 22.08 2.33 -9.36
CA LEU A 177 21.05 1.36 -9.73
C LEU A 177 19.67 2.00 -9.80
N TRP A 178 19.29 2.78 -8.79
CA TRP A 178 18.04 3.54 -8.77
C TRP A 178 18.11 4.78 -7.89
N GLN A 179 17.14 5.66 -8.06
CA GLN A 179 16.90 6.79 -7.16
C GLN A 179 15.42 6.80 -6.77
N MET A 180 15.13 7.04 -5.49
CA MET A 180 13.75 7.24 -5.05
C MET A 180 13.31 8.67 -5.39
N ARG A 181 12.17 8.81 -6.09
CA ARG A 181 11.63 10.11 -6.49
C ARG A 181 10.15 10.20 -6.15
N ASN A 182 9.83 10.88 -5.05
CA ASN A 182 8.45 11.02 -4.56
C ASN A 182 7.69 9.68 -4.42
N GLY A 183 8.38 8.65 -3.91
CA GLY A 183 7.84 7.31 -3.71
C GLY A 183 7.89 6.39 -4.94
N TYR A 184 8.43 6.87 -6.06
CA TYR A 184 8.72 6.08 -7.25
C TYR A 184 10.19 5.63 -7.25
N ALA A 185 10.43 4.32 -7.28
CA ALA A 185 11.78 3.80 -7.51
C ALA A 185 12.14 3.97 -8.99
N MET A 186 12.99 4.96 -9.30
CA MET A 186 13.45 5.30 -10.64
C MET A 186 14.77 4.59 -10.92
N PHE A 187 14.71 3.44 -11.59
CA PHE A 187 15.88 2.63 -11.93
C PHE A 187 16.60 3.21 -13.15
N SER A 188 17.93 3.13 -13.19
CA SER A 188 18.66 3.25 -14.44
C SER A 188 18.41 2.02 -15.31
N GLU A 189 18.62 2.12 -16.63
CA GLU A 189 18.50 0.98 -17.55
C GLU A 189 19.40 -0.19 -17.13
N ASP A 190 20.67 0.08 -16.86
CA ASP A 190 21.61 -0.92 -16.36
C ASP A 190 21.25 -1.41 -14.94
N GLY A 191 20.70 -0.53 -14.11
CA GLY A 191 20.27 -0.86 -12.76
C GLY A 191 19.16 -1.90 -12.71
N ILE A 192 18.10 -1.71 -13.49
CA ILE A 192 16.99 -2.68 -13.53
C ILE A 192 17.43 -4.03 -14.11
N LEU A 193 18.30 -4.03 -15.13
CA LEU A 193 18.86 -5.25 -15.71
C LEU A 193 19.71 -6.01 -14.69
N ALA A 194 20.68 -5.34 -14.06
CA ALA A 194 21.57 -5.96 -13.09
C ALA A 194 20.82 -6.52 -11.87
N MET A 195 19.87 -5.75 -11.31
CA MET A 195 19.08 -6.20 -10.16
C MET A 195 18.15 -7.37 -10.53
N SER A 196 17.54 -7.34 -11.72
CA SER A 196 16.64 -8.41 -12.16
C SER A 196 17.40 -9.69 -12.50
N ASP A 197 18.57 -9.59 -13.13
CA ASP A 197 19.44 -10.73 -13.43
C ASP A 197 19.96 -11.38 -12.14
N HIS A 198 20.35 -10.57 -11.16
CA HIS A 198 20.73 -11.04 -9.83
C HIS A 198 19.59 -11.83 -9.18
N VAL A 199 18.40 -11.22 -9.06
CA VAL A 199 17.22 -11.88 -8.45
C VAL A 199 16.84 -13.16 -9.19
N ARG A 200 17.00 -13.21 -10.53
CA ARG A 200 16.74 -14.40 -11.34
C ARG A 200 17.71 -15.54 -11.01
N GLY A 201 18.97 -15.23 -10.72
CA GLY A 201 20.02 -16.20 -10.38
C GLY A 201 19.92 -16.79 -8.97
N LEU A 202 19.13 -16.16 -8.08
CA LEU A 202 18.96 -16.63 -6.70
C LEU A 202 18.09 -17.89 -6.62
N ASP A 203 18.35 -18.73 -5.62
CA ASP A 203 17.43 -19.81 -5.24
C ASP A 203 16.22 -19.29 -4.44
N GLU A 204 15.26 -20.16 -4.14
CA GLU A 204 14.04 -19.75 -3.42
C GLU A 204 14.31 -19.26 -1.99
N LYS A 205 15.32 -19.82 -1.30
CA LYS A 205 15.65 -19.42 0.08
C LYS A 205 16.27 -18.02 0.07
N GLN A 206 17.15 -17.74 -0.88
CA GLN A 206 17.75 -16.43 -1.08
C GLN A 206 16.70 -15.40 -1.47
N ARG A 207 15.81 -15.72 -2.42
CA ARG A 207 14.67 -14.83 -2.76
C ARG A 207 13.77 -14.57 -1.56
N ASP A 208 13.49 -15.58 -0.74
CA ASP A 208 12.67 -15.39 0.47
C ASP A 208 13.32 -14.44 1.47
N LYS A 209 14.65 -14.51 1.64
CA LYS A 209 15.41 -13.56 2.46
C LYS A 209 15.39 -12.14 1.94
N LEU A 210 15.28 -11.94 0.62
CA LEU A 210 15.05 -10.62 0.08
C LEU A 210 13.60 -10.16 0.32
N ARG A 211 12.59 -11.01 0.07
CA ARG A 211 11.17 -10.68 0.33
C ARG A 211 10.93 -10.20 1.75
N GLU A 212 11.58 -10.84 2.73
CA GLU A 212 11.52 -10.49 4.16
C GLU A 212 11.84 -9.00 4.44
N ARG A 213 12.66 -8.37 3.60
CA ARG A 213 13.14 -6.99 3.75
C ARG A 213 12.21 -5.93 3.18
N LEU A 214 11.25 -6.30 2.33
CA LEU A 214 10.29 -5.32 1.83
C LEU A 214 9.46 -4.77 2.98
N LYS A 215 9.30 -3.45 3.04
CA LYS A 215 8.39 -2.81 3.99
C LYS A 215 7.14 -2.30 3.31
N ILE A 216 6.02 -2.44 4.00
CA ILE A 216 4.74 -1.82 3.64
C ILE A 216 4.32 -0.82 4.71
N GLY A 217 3.51 0.16 4.34
CA GLY A 217 2.87 1.04 5.29
C GLY A 217 1.62 0.39 5.85
N MET A 218 1.61 0.07 7.13
CA MET A 218 0.42 -0.45 7.79
C MET A 218 -0.21 0.62 8.67
N HIS A 219 -1.40 1.07 8.30
CA HIS A 219 -2.18 2.05 9.04
C HIS A 219 -3.36 1.36 9.70
N TRP A 220 -3.20 1.00 10.97
CA TRP A 220 -4.19 0.25 11.75
C TRP A 220 -5.31 1.14 12.24
N ASP A 221 -6.55 0.64 12.16
CA ASP A 221 -7.71 1.18 12.86
C ASP A 221 -7.98 2.68 12.57
N VAL A 222 -7.88 3.06 11.29
CA VAL A 222 -8.16 4.42 10.80
C VAL A 222 -9.66 4.65 10.70
N GLU A 223 -10.13 5.83 11.11
CA GLU A 223 -11.53 6.21 10.94
C GLU A 223 -11.85 6.43 9.46
N VAL A 224 -12.97 5.88 9.00
CA VAL A 224 -13.54 6.19 7.68
C VAL A 224 -14.21 7.55 7.79
N THR A 225 -13.63 8.54 7.13
CA THR A 225 -14.07 9.95 7.21
C THR A 225 -14.88 10.39 5.99
N ASP A 226 -15.09 9.50 5.03
CA ASP A 226 -15.79 9.83 3.80
C ASP A 226 -17.31 9.66 3.92
N GLY A 227 -17.96 10.73 4.35
CA GLY A 227 -19.41 10.86 4.40
C GLY A 227 -20.06 10.43 5.72
N PRO A 228 -21.32 10.81 5.96
CA PRO A 228 -22.04 10.56 7.21
C PRO A 228 -22.59 9.13 7.32
N ALA A 229 -22.31 8.24 6.36
CA ALA A 229 -22.94 6.93 6.27
C ALA A 229 -22.45 5.93 7.34
N ALA A 230 -21.24 6.12 7.86
CA ALA A 230 -20.66 5.24 8.88
C ALA A 230 -19.70 6.01 9.84
N PRO A 231 -20.20 7.04 10.57
CA PRO A 231 -19.37 7.81 11.48
C PRO A 231 -18.77 6.90 12.55
N GLY A 232 -17.45 6.95 12.72
CA GLY A 232 -16.72 6.14 13.70
C GLY A 232 -16.39 4.71 13.27
N GLN A 233 -16.80 4.25 12.08
CA GLN A 233 -16.31 2.97 11.55
C GLN A 233 -14.80 3.06 11.33
N VAL A 234 -14.07 2.01 11.73
CA VAL A 234 -12.64 1.89 11.50
C VAL A 234 -12.32 0.78 10.52
N VAL A 235 -11.26 0.97 9.74
CA VAL A 235 -10.66 -0.04 8.88
C VAL A 235 -9.14 0.04 9.01
N SER A 236 -8.44 -0.95 8.47
CA SER A 236 -6.98 -0.94 8.43
C SER A 236 -6.51 -0.88 6.97
N GLN A 237 -5.48 -0.09 6.67
CA GLN A 237 -4.97 0.11 5.31
C GLN A 237 -3.51 -0.36 5.20
N ALA A 238 -3.27 -1.29 4.28
CA ALA A 238 -1.94 -1.80 3.92
C ALA A 238 -1.47 -1.12 2.62
N PHE A 239 -0.72 -0.02 2.75
CA PHE A 239 -0.12 0.73 1.66
C PHE A 239 1.06 -0.04 1.08
N CYS A 240 0.84 -0.59 -0.11
CA CYS A 240 1.81 -1.42 -0.82
C CYS A 240 2.17 -0.75 -2.15
N SER A 241 3.43 -0.84 -2.53
CA SER A 241 3.88 -0.40 -3.85
C SER A 241 4.35 -1.58 -4.70
N ALA A 242 4.06 -1.52 -5.99
CA ALA A 242 4.73 -2.33 -7.00
C ALA A 242 5.87 -1.50 -7.63
N LEU A 243 6.69 -2.12 -8.49
CA LEU A 243 7.64 -1.33 -9.27
C LEU A 243 6.91 -0.48 -10.31
N PRO A 244 7.30 0.79 -10.55
CA PRO A 244 6.64 1.65 -11.51
C PRO A 244 7.14 1.41 -12.94
N VAL A 245 6.91 0.21 -13.49
CA VAL A 245 7.39 -0.25 -14.81
C VAL A 245 7.06 0.74 -15.93
N ALA A 246 5.81 1.21 -16.02
CA ALA A 246 5.38 2.14 -17.06
C ALA A 246 5.96 3.57 -16.95
N TYR A 247 6.60 3.90 -15.82
CA TYR A 247 7.26 5.20 -15.63
C TYR A 247 8.71 5.20 -16.13
N HIS A 248 9.17 4.11 -16.72
CA HIS A 248 10.49 3.98 -17.32
C HIS A 248 10.34 3.92 -18.84
N GLY A 249 10.64 5.04 -19.50
CA GLY A 249 10.53 5.20 -20.96
C GLY A 249 11.71 4.59 -21.74
N TYR A 250 12.30 3.51 -21.26
CA TYR A 250 13.47 2.90 -21.90
C TYR A 250 13.04 2.10 -23.12
N ALA A 251 13.31 2.63 -24.31
CA ALA A 251 13.04 1.93 -25.57
C ALA A 251 13.79 0.58 -25.68
N GLY A 252 14.89 0.40 -24.93
CA GLY A 252 15.74 -0.80 -24.94
C GLY A 252 15.39 -1.88 -23.92
N VAL A 253 14.57 -1.60 -22.90
CA VAL A 253 14.29 -2.56 -21.81
C VAL A 253 12.88 -3.16 -21.99
N PRO A 254 12.76 -4.42 -22.44
CA PRO A 254 11.45 -5.05 -22.56
C PRO A 254 10.83 -5.25 -21.18
N SER A 255 9.49 -5.19 -21.09
CA SER A 255 8.76 -5.44 -19.82
C SER A 255 9.19 -6.75 -19.14
N ALA A 256 9.46 -7.81 -19.92
CA ALA A 256 9.94 -9.10 -19.41
C ALA A 256 11.24 -9.02 -18.59
N ALA A 257 12.10 -8.02 -18.85
CA ALA A 257 13.33 -7.82 -18.07
C ALA A 257 13.04 -7.44 -16.61
N TRP A 258 11.91 -6.77 -16.35
CA TRP A 258 11.47 -6.37 -15.01
C TRP A 258 10.94 -7.54 -14.17
N ALA A 259 10.50 -8.61 -14.84
CA ALA A 259 9.70 -9.67 -14.22
C ALA A 259 10.32 -10.23 -12.92
N PRO A 260 11.64 -10.52 -12.81
CA PRO A 260 12.21 -11.07 -11.59
C PRO A 260 12.07 -10.12 -10.38
N LEU A 261 12.50 -8.87 -10.52
CA LEU A 261 12.44 -7.89 -9.42
C LEU A 261 11.00 -7.45 -9.13
N ALA A 262 10.19 -7.24 -10.17
CA ALA A 262 8.78 -6.88 -10.02
C ALA A 262 7.98 -7.98 -9.30
N THR A 263 8.20 -9.25 -9.67
CA THR A 263 7.55 -10.40 -9.01
C THR A 263 8.00 -10.50 -7.55
N LEU A 264 9.29 -10.34 -7.25
CA LEU A 264 9.80 -10.35 -5.88
C LEU A 264 9.10 -9.32 -4.98
N VAL A 265 8.95 -8.08 -5.48
CA VAL A 265 8.25 -6.99 -4.77
C VAL A 265 6.75 -7.31 -4.61
N LEU A 266 6.08 -7.78 -5.67
CA LEU A 266 4.66 -8.15 -5.61
C LEU A 266 4.41 -9.30 -4.63
N GLU A 267 5.24 -10.35 -4.66
CA GLU A 267 5.16 -11.48 -3.75
C GLU A 267 5.26 -11.03 -2.29
N ALA A 268 6.24 -10.17 -1.98
CA ALA A 268 6.41 -9.66 -0.64
C ALA A 268 5.27 -8.73 -0.20
N ALA A 269 4.75 -7.88 -1.09
CA ALA A 269 3.65 -6.97 -0.79
C ALA A 269 2.32 -7.72 -0.52
N TYR A 270 1.97 -8.71 -1.35
CA TYR A 270 0.78 -9.54 -1.13
C TYR A 270 0.91 -10.38 0.13
N GLU A 271 2.09 -10.96 0.38
CA GLU A 271 2.35 -11.74 1.57
C GLU A 271 2.24 -10.88 2.84
N ALA A 272 2.86 -9.70 2.86
CA ALA A 272 2.79 -8.76 3.97
C ALA A 272 1.33 -8.35 4.25
N THR A 273 0.55 -8.06 3.20
CA THR A 273 -0.87 -7.71 3.34
C THR A 273 -1.68 -8.86 3.97
N LEU A 274 -1.43 -10.10 3.57
CA LEU A 274 -2.16 -11.26 4.10
C LEU A 274 -1.74 -11.60 5.54
N TRP A 275 -0.46 -11.47 5.88
CA TRP A 275 -0.03 -11.58 7.29
C TRP A 275 -0.58 -10.44 8.14
N ALA A 276 -0.68 -9.22 7.61
CA ALA A 276 -1.35 -8.12 8.30
C ALA A 276 -2.84 -8.43 8.53
N ALA A 277 -3.53 -9.09 7.59
CA ALA A 277 -4.90 -9.55 7.79
C ALA A 277 -5.02 -10.64 8.87
N VAL A 278 -4.04 -11.55 8.97
CA VAL A 278 -3.96 -12.52 10.08
C VAL A 278 -3.79 -11.80 11.42
N VAL A 279 -2.83 -10.88 11.52
CA VAL A 279 -2.59 -10.08 12.72
C VAL A 279 -3.83 -9.26 13.09
N ASN A 280 -4.53 -8.68 12.10
CA ASN A 280 -5.78 -7.95 12.28
C ASN A 280 -6.87 -8.84 12.92
N ALA A 281 -7.04 -10.06 12.42
CA ALA A 281 -8.01 -11.00 12.98
C ALA A 281 -7.62 -11.49 14.38
N GLN A 282 -6.33 -11.71 14.64
CA GLN A 282 -5.83 -12.14 15.95
C GLN A 282 -6.07 -11.09 17.05
N ARG A 283 -6.05 -9.79 16.70
CA ARG A 283 -6.38 -8.69 17.63
C ARG A 283 -7.89 -8.43 17.78
N GLY A 284 -8.76 -9.25 17.19
CA GLY A 284 -10.21 -9.10 17.24
C GLY A 284 -10.84 -8.29 16.10
N GLY A 285 -10.04 -7.90 15.10
CA GLY A 285 -10.54 -7.27 13.87
C GLY A 285 -11.18 -8.27 12.90
N SER A 286 -11.64 -7.78 11.76
CA SER A 286 -12.27 -8.61 10.74
C SER A 286 -11.27 -9.56 10.09
N ARG A 287 -11.77 -10.75 9.70
CA ARG A 287 -11.04 -11.72 8.87
C ARG A 287 -11.01 -11.35 7.39
N LYS A 288 -11.70 -10.27 7.00
CA LYS A 288 -11.77 -9.81 5.61
C LYS A 288 -10.54 -9.01 5.24
N VAL A 289 -10.02 -9.32 4.06
CA VAL A 289 -8.96 -8.56 3.39
C VAL A 289 -9.40 -8.27 1.97
N LEU A 290 -9.37 -6.99 1.61
CA LEU A 290 -9.67 -6.55 0.26
C LEU A 290 -8.36 -6.37 -0.50
N LEU A 291 -8.19 -7.17 -1.55
CA LEU A 291 -7.00 -7.17 -2.40
C LEU A 291 -7.32 -6.47 -3.73
N THR A 292 -6.31 -5.86 -4.34
CA THR A 292 -6.39 -5.24 -5.67
C THR A 292 -5.35 -5.87 -6.59
N GLU A 293 -5.46 -5.71 -7.90
CA GLU A 293 -4.38 -6.05 -8.84
C GLU A 293 -3.27 -4.98 -8.76
N LEU A 294 -2.41 -5.10 -7.73
CA LEU A 294 -1.42 -4.12 -7.32
C LEU A 294 -0.46 -3.79 -8.47
N GLY A 295 -0.41 -2.52 -8.86
CA GLY A 295 0.47 -2.04 -9.92
C GLY A 295 0.05 -2.40 -11.35
N GLY A 296 -1.09 -3.08 -11.56
CA GLY A 296 -1.57 -3.50 -12.88
C GLY A 296 -2.25 -2.42 -13.72
N GLY A 297 -2.40 -1.21 -13.16
CA GLY A 297 -2.90 -0.01 -13.84
C GLY A 297 -1.77 0.92 -14.24
N ALA A 298 -1.68 2.09 -13.60
CA ALA A 298 -0.71 3.14 -13.93
C ALA A 298 0.76 2.67 -13.88
N PHE A 299 1.11 1.75 -12.98
CA PHE A 299 2.49 1.25 -12.85
C PHE A 299 2.86 0.21 -13.92
N GLY A 300 1.90 -0.34 -14.68
CA GLY A 300 2.16 -1.21 -15.82
C GLY A 300 2.75 -2.58 -15.51
N ASN A 301 2.51 -3.13 -14.32
CA ASN A 301 2.95 -4.50 -14.00
C ASN A 301 2.07 -5.52 -14.74
N ASP A 302 2.69 -6.61 -15.21
CA ASP A 302 1.96 -7.67 -15.91
C ASP A 302 1.01 -8.41 -14.95
N LYS A 303 -0.23 -8.63 -15.40
CA LYS A 303 -1.27 -9.29 -14.60
C LYS A 303 -0.90 -10.71 -14.17
N SER A 304 -0.08 -11.40 -14.94
CA SER A 304 0.41 -12.74 -14.61
C SER A 304 1.32 -12.72 -13.37
N TRP A 305 2.22 -11.73 -13.26
CA TRP A 305 3.10 -11.56 -12.09
C TRP A 305 2.29 -11.24 -10.84
N ILE A 306 1.29 -10.37 -10.99
CA ILE A 306 0.38 -9.96 -9.92
C ILE A 306 -0.40 -11.17 -9.38
N ARG A 307 -1.04 -11.93 -10.28
CA ARG A 307 -1.89 -13.07 -9.91
C ARG A 307 -1.10 -14.25 -9.35
N SER A 308 0.09 -14.53 -9.89
CA SER A 308 0.97 -15.57 -9.34
C SER A 308 1.47 -15.20 -7.94
N SER A 309 1.85 -13.94 -7.74
CA SER A 309 2.27 -13.40 -6.43
C SER A 309 1.15 -13.48 -5.40
N MET A 310 -0.06 -13.05 -5.78
CA MET A 310 -1.25 -13.14 -4.94
C MET A 310 -1.57 -14.61 -4.59
N GLN A 311 -1.51 -15.52 -5.56
CA GLN A 311 -1.72 -16.95 -5.35
C GLN A 311 -0.66 -17.56 -4.40
N ARG A 312 0.62 -17.18 -4.54
CA ARG A 312 1.68 -17.60 -3.63
C ARG A 312 1.35 -17.19 -2.20
N ALA A 313 1.06 -15.91 -1.97
CA ALA A 313 0.74 -15.37 -0.66
C ALA A 313 -0.51 -16.04 -0.04
N LEU A 314 -1.53 -16.27 -0.85
CA LEU A 314 -2.76 -16.96 -0.46
C LEU A 314 -2.53 -18.41 0.02
N ARG A 315 -1.53 -19.12 -0.52
CA ARG A 315 -1.14 -20.45 -0.04
C ARG A 315 -0.46 -20.40 1.31
N LEU A 316 0.30 -19.35 1.62
CA LEU A 316 1.02 -19.22 2.89
C LEU A 316 0.07 -19.03 4.07
N VAL A 317 -1.04 -18.33 3.87
CA VAL A 317 -2.07 -18.14 4.90
C VAL A 317 -3.19 -19.20 4.86
N GLN A 318 -3.00 -20.34 4.17
CA GLN A 318 -4.05 -21.32 3.93
C GLN A 318 -4.68 -21.93 5.20
N HIS A 319 -3.94 -21.93 6.31
CA HIS A 319 -4.39 -22.46 7.60
C HIS A 319 -5.14 -21.42 8.46
N HIS A 320 -5.26 -20.18 7.97
CA HIS A 320 -6.01 -19.11 8.62
C HIS A 320 -7.33 -18.88 7.87
N GLY A 321 -8.42 -18.71 8.61
CA GLY A 321 -9.77 -18.44 8.09
C GLY A 321 -9.96 -17.06 7.46
N ILE A 322 -8.98 -16.58 6.68
CA ILE A 322 -8.99 -15.28 6.01
C ILE A 322 -9.94 -15.28 4.82
N GLN A 323 -10.73 -14.21 4.71
CA GLN A 323 -11.69 -13.98 3.63
C GLN A 323 -11.12 -12.94 2.67
N ALA A 324 -10.44 -13.40 1.62
CA ALA A 324 -9.87 -12.54 0.59
C ALA A 324 -10.94 -12.14 -0.43
N LEU A 325 -11.15 -10.83 -0.57
CA LEU A 325 -12.04 -10.21 -1.54
C LEU A 325 -11.20 -9.47 -2.57
N VAL A 326 -11.07 -10.00 -3.79
CA VAL A 326 -10.36 -9.32 -4.87
C VAL A 326 -11.29 -8.31 -5.52
N VAL A 327 -10.96 -7.03 -5.38
CA VAL A 327 -11.80 -5.91 -5.80
C VAL A 327 -11.55 -5.58 -7.26
N SER A 328 -12.64 -5.48 -8.02
CA SER A 328 -12.65 -4.92 -9.38
C SER A 328 -13.57 -3.70 -9.40
N PHE A 329 -13.06 -2.55 -9.85
CA PHE A 329 -13.90 -1.35 -9.98
C PHE A 329 -15.00 -1.54 -11.03
N GLY A 330 -14.59 -1.99 -12.23
CA GLY A 330 -15.49 -2.34 -13.33
C GLY A 330 -16.03 -3.77 -13.22
N ALA A 331 -16.75 -4.19 -14.27
CA ALA A 331 -17.11 -5.60 -14.43
C ALA A 331 -15.84 -6.47 -14.39
N PRO A 332 -15.76 -7.46 -13.49
CA PRO A 332 -14.55 -8.27 -13.35
C PRO A 332 -14.32 -9.07 -14.64
N PRO A 333 -13.10 -9.05 -15.19
CA PRO A 333 -12.80 -9.81 -16.39
C PRO A 333 -12.90 -11.31 -16.13
N ARG A 334 -13.25 -12.09 -17.15
CA ARG A 334 -13.48 -13.53 -17.02
C ARG A 334 -12.25 -14.26 -16.46
N GLU A 335 -11.07 -13.85 -16.88
CA GLU A 335 -9.80 -14.44 -16.43
C GLU A 335 -9.58 -14.24 -14.92
N LEU A 336 -10.05 -13.13 -14.34
CA LEU A 336 -9.98 -12.89 -12.90
C LEU A 336 -10.97 -13.79 -12.14
N LEU A 337 -12.18 -13.95 -12.68
CA LEU A 337 -13.19 -14.84 -12.11
C LEU A 337 -12.73 -16.30 -12.13
N ASP A 338 -12.19 -16.76 -13.26
CA ASP A 338 -11.67 -18.12 -13.42
C ASP A 338 -10.45 -18.36 -12.52
N TRP A 339 -9.53 -17.39 -12.44
CA TRP A 339 -8.41 -17.43 -11.50
C TRP A 339 -8.88 -17.56 -10.04
N ALA A 340 -9.88 -16.78 -9.63
CA ALA A 340 -10.39 -16.79 -8.25
C ALA A 340 -11.08 -18.11 -7.90
N ARG A 341 -11.85 -18.69 -8.85
CA ARG A 341 -12.46 -20.02 -8.70
C ARG A 341 -11.41 -21.10 -8.49
N ALA A 342 -10.29 -21.03 -9.22
CA ALA A 342 -9.18 -21.96 -9.06
C ALA A 342 -8.45 -21.86 -7.69
N GLN A 343 -8.71 -20.80 -6.90
CA GLN A 343 -8.12 -20.66 -5.56
C GLN A 343 -8.94 -21.35 -4.46
N VAL A 344 -10.16 -21.79 -4.76
CA VAL A 344 -11.01 -22.53 -3.82
C VAL A 344 -10.51 -23.98 -3.79
N ARG A 345 -10.16 -24.48 -2.60
CA ARG A 345 -9.79 -25.90 -2.46
C ARG A 345 -10.97 -26.77 -2.92
N PRO A 346 -10.73 -27.87 -3.66
CA PRO A 346 -11.74 -28.92 -3.73
C PRO A 346 -12.06 -29.36 -2.30
N ALA A 347 -13.34 -29.58 -2.00
CA ALA A 347 -13.73 -30.24 -0.75
C ALA A 347 -13.08 -31.63 -0.77
N GLY A 348 -12.04 -31.81 0.05
CA GLY A 348 -11.39 -33.09 0.30
C GLY A 348 -12.08 -33.78 1.46
#